data_AF-D8TGJ1-F1
#
_entry.id   AF-D8TGJ1-F1
#
_cell.length_a   1.000
_cell.length_b   1.000
_cell.length_c   1.000
_cell.angle_alpha   90.00
_cell.angle_beta   90.00
_cell.angle_gamma   90.00
#
_symmetry.space_group_name_H-M   'P 1'
#
loop_
_entity.id
_entity.type
_entity.pdbx_description
1 polymer ?
#
loop_
_entity_poly.entity_id
_entity_poly.type
_entity_poly.pdbx_seq_one_letter_code
_entity_poly.pdbx_strand_id
1 'polypeptide(L)'
;MQYLYDESGKRYLDAFAGIVTVSVGHCHPEVVQAVIKQTELLQHTTTIYLHHAVADYAEALAAKMPGNLKVVFFVNSGSEANDMAMLMARLYTKSYDIVALRNAYHGMSPSTMGLTAHSTWKYNSREFKKRAPPSQRWRRW
;
A
#
# COMPACT_ATOMS: atom_id res chain seq x y z
N MET A 1 5.57 22.66 4.50
CA MET A 1 4.63 23.32 5.43
C MET A 1 4.09 22.29 6.43
N GLN A 2 4.09 22.58 7.73
CA GLN A 2 3.65 21.64 8.80
C GLN A 2 2.18 21.84 9.22
N TYR A 3 1.54 22.87 8.66
CA TYR A 3 0.19 23.28 9.02
C TYR A 3 -0.76 23.12 7.84
N LEU A 4 -2.00 22.80 8.14
CA LEU A 4 -3.13 22.83 7.21
C LEU A 4 -4.11 23.92 7.65
N TYR A 5 -4.91 24.40 6.71
CA TYR A 5 -5.89 25.46 6.93
C TYR A 5 -7.24 24.97 6.42
N ASP A 6 -8.29 25.19 7.19
CA ASP A 6 -9.65 24.96 6.71
C ASP A 6 -10.17 26.16 5.89
N GLU A 7 -11.38 26.04 5.37
CA GLU A 7 -12.04 27.06 4.55
C GLU A 7 -12.27 28.39 5.27
N SER A 8 -12.26 28.38 6.61
CA SER A 8 -12.37 29.60 7.44
C SER A 8 -11.01 30.24 7.75
N GLY A 9 -9.91 29.63 7.29
CA GLY A 9 -8.55 30.07 7.55
C GLY A 9 -8.02 29.64 8.93
N LYS A 10 -8.73 28.79 9.67
CA LYS A 10 -8.23 28.26 10.94
C LYS A 10 -7.10 27.27 10.67
N ARG A 11 -6.02 27.42 11.44
CA ARG A 11 -4.77 26.66 11.30
C ARG A 11 -4.76 25.40 12.17
N TYR A 12 -4.32 24.29 11.59
CA TYR A 12 -4.16 22.99 12.23
C TYR A 12 -2.71 22.52 12.11
N LEU A 13 -2.10 22.08 13.20
CA LEU A 13 -0.83 21.35 13.14
C LEU A 13 -1.11 19.93 12.64
N ASP A 14 -0.46 19.53 11.55
CA ASP A 14 -0.63 18.18 11.02
C ASP A 14 0.33 17.20 11.70
N ALA A 15 -0.17 16.51 12.73
CA ALA A 15 0.54 15.43 13.40
C ALA A 15 0.20 14.03 12.82
N PHE A 16 -0.58 13.98 11.74
CA PHE A 16 -1.03 12.73 11.12
C PHE A 16 -0.38 12.47 9.74
N ALA A 17 0.10 13.54 9.10
CA ALA A 17 0.85 13.51 7.85
C ALA A 17 0.12 12.75 6.73
N GLY A 18 -1.20 12.98 6.58
CA GLY A 18 -2.00 12.33 5.53
C GLY A 18 -1.99 10.80 5.61
N ILE A 19 -2.15 10.24 6.82
CA ILE A 19 -1.94 8.80 7.08
C ILE A 19 -0.51 8.41 6.70
N VAL A 20 0.47 9.06 7.34
CA VAL A 20 1.91 8.75 7.21
C VAL A 20 2.48 8.85 5.77
N THR A 21 1.85 9.63 4.89
CA THR A 21 2.29 9.83 3.49
C THR A 21 3.11 11.10 3.28
N VAL A 22 2.92 12.12 4.12
CA VAL A 22 3.54 13.45 3.95
C VAL A 22 4.81 13.57 4.81
N SER A 23 5.82 12.77 4.51
CA SER A 23 7.05 12.65 5.33
C SER A 23 7.97 13.88 5.28
N VAL A 24 7.97 14.63 4.18
CA VAL A 24 8.79 15.85 3.98
C VAL A 24 7.98 17.15 4.14
N GLY A 25 6.75 17.05 4.69
CA GLY A 25 5.84 18.17 4.85
C GLY A 25 5.10 18.57 3.57
N HIS A 26 4.02 19.33 3.75
CA HIS A 26 3.14 19.75 2.66
C HIS A 26 3.84 20.72 1.71
N CYS A 27 3.64 20.52 0.40
CA CYS A 27 4.17 21.39 -0.67
C CYS A 27 5.67 21.66 -0.53
N HIS A 28 6.48 20.63 -0.27
CA HIS A 28 7.93 20.79 -0.16
C HIS A 28 8.50 21.36 -1.47
N PRO A 29 9.21 22.51 -1.46
CA PRO A 29 9.60 23.22 -2.68
C PRO A 29 10.34 22.35 -3.69
N GLU A 30 11.30 21.53 -3.23
CA GLU A 30 12.05 20.65 -4.12
C GLU A 30 11.17 19.59 -4.81
N VAL A 31 10.19 19.04 -4.09
CA VAL A 31 9.26 18.03 -4.64
C VAL A 31 8.33 18.69 -5.66
N VAL A 32 7.78 19.86 -5.31
CA VAL A 32 6.88 20.60 -6.19
C VAL A 32 7.58 20.99 -7.49
N GLN A 33 8.80 21.53 -7.41
CA GLN A 33 9.57 21.92 -8.60
C GLN A 33 9.93 20.72 -9.47
N ALA A 34 10.30 19.58 -8.87
CA ALA A 34 10.58 18.35 -9.63
C ALA A 34 9.33 17.83 -10.37
N VAL A 35 8.16 17.85 -9.72
CA VAL A 35 6.88 17.44 -10.33
C VAL A 35 6.49 18.37 -11.48
N ILE A 36 6.60 19.69 -11.30
CA ILE A 36 6.29 20.68 -12.36
C ILE A 36 7.18 20.42 -13.56
N LYS A 37 8.50 20.38 -13.37
CA LYS A 37 9.48 20.17 -14.45
C LYS A 37 9.21 18.87 -15.22
N GLN A 38 8.89 17.78 -14.51
CA GLN A 38 8.59 16.51 -15.17
C GLN A 38 7.26 16.57 -15.93
N THR A 39 6.24 17.23 -15.38
CA THR A 39 4.91 17.32 -16.00
C THR A 39 4.93 18.17 -17.27
N GLU A 40 5.75 19.22 -17.32
CA GLU A 40 5.98 20.04 -18.53
C GLU A 40 6.67 19.25 -19.66
N LEU A 41 7.35 18.15 -19.33
CA LEU A 41 8.04 17.28 -20.28
C LEU A 41 7.20 16.07 -20.68
N LEU A 42 6.75 15.29 -19.69
CA LEU A 42 6.02 14.04 -19.88
C LEU A 42 5.30 13.64 -18.59
N GLN A 43 3.96 13.65 -18.63
CA GLN A 43 3.13 13.26 -17.49
C GLN A 43 2.95 11.74 -17.35
N HIS A 44 2.73 11.03 -18.45
CA HIS A 44 2.48 9.59 -18.42
C HIS A 44 2.93 8.90 -19.71
N THR A 45 3.52 7.73 -19.54
CA THR A 45 3.78 6.79 -20.62
C THR A 45 3.65 5.37 -20.08
N THR A 46 3.30 4.43 -20.96
CA THR A 46 3.40 3.00 -20.66
C THR A 46 4.87 2.57 -20.66
N THR A 47 5.19 1.53 -19.89
CA THR A 47 6.54 0.99 -19.71
C THR A 47 7.17 0.43 -21.00
N ILE A 48 6.41 0.30 -22.09
CA ILE A 48 6.96 -0.03 -23.41
C ILE A 48 7.83 1.09 -24.00
N TYR A 49 7.63 2.35 -23.57
CA TYR A 49 8.49 3.47 -23.97
C TYR A 49 9.47 3.75 -22.84
N LEU A 50 10.76 3.53 -23.13
CA LEU A 50 11.81 3.67 -22.13
C LEU A 50 12.06 5.15 -21.81
N HIS A 51 12.13 5.45 -20.52
CA HIS A 51 12.63 6.71 -20.02
C HIS A 51 13.45 6.45 -18.75
N HIS A 52 14.54 7.19 -18.57
CA HIS A 52 15.54 6.93 -17.52
C HIS A 52 14.98 7.07 -16.11
N ALA A 53 14.02 7.98 -15.88
CA ALA A 53 13.55 8.31 -14.53
C ALA A 53 13.08 7.10 -13.70
N VAL A 54 12.43 6.11 -14.31
CA VAL A 54 12.00 4.88 -13.61
C VAL A 54 13.20 4.00 -13.24
N ALA A 55 14.18 3.87 -14.13
CA ALA A 55 15.40 3.09 -13.88
C ALA A 55 16.28 3.76 -12.82
N ASP A 56 16.51 5.07 -12.93
CA ASP A 56 17.29 5.85 -11.96
C ASP A 56 16.66 5.78 -10.56
N TYR A 57 15.33 5.88 -10.49
CA TYR A 57 14.63 5.74 -9.22
C TYR A 57 14.70 4.31 -8.66
N ALA A 58 14.57 3.29 -9.52
CA ALA A 58 14.72 1.90 -9.10
C ALA A 58 16.12 1.62 -8.54
N GLU A 59 17.17 2.12 -9.20
CA GLU A 59 18.56 1.99 -8.73
C GLU A 59 18.77 2.71 -7.40
N ALA A 60 18.33 3.96 -7.30
CA ALA A 60 18.42 4.75 -6.07
C ALA A 60 17.69 4.09 -4.90
N LEU A 61 16.50 3.51 -5.14
CA LEU A 61 15.73 2.79 -4.13
C LEU A 61 16.41 1.48 -3.71
N ALA A 62 16.83 0.66 -4.68
CA ALA A 62 17.53 -0.61 -4.45
C ALA A 62 18.85 -0.42 -3.69
N ALA A 63 19.54 0.70 -3.89
CA ALA A 63 20.75 1.05 -3.16
C ALA A 63 20.51 1.27 -1.65
N LYS A 64 19.27 1.59 -1.24
CA LYS A 64 18.88 1.75 0.18
C LYS A 64 18.39 0.47 0.82
N MET A 65 18.11 -0.58 0.05
CA MET A 65 17.56 -1.84 0.55
C MET A 65 18.65 -2.81 1.02
N PRO A 66 18.42 -3.57 2.11
CA PRO A 66 19.39 -4.48 2.67
C PRO A 66 19.61 -5.73 1.79
N GLY A 67 20.80 -6.32 1.89
CA GLY A 67 21.11 -7.61 1.30
C GLY A 67 20.88 -7.67 -0.22
N ASN A 68 20.14 -8.68 -0.66
CA ASN A 68 19.87 -8.99 -2.06
C ASN A 68 18.56 -8.38 -2.61
N LEU A 69 17.93 -7.45 -1.88
CA LEU A 69 16.73 -6.74 -2.34
C LEU A 69 17.11 -5.68 -3.39
N LYS A 70 17.33 -6.13 -4.64
CA LYS A 70 17.85 -5.30 -5.74
C LYS A 70 16.93 -5.17 -6.96
N VAL A 71 15.74 -5.76 -6.92
CA VAL A 71 14.74 -5.69 -7.99
C VAL A 71 13.53 -4.92 -7.49
N VAL A 72 13.10 -3.92 -8.25
CA VAL A 72 11.96 -3.06 -7.91
C VAL A 72 10.87 -3.23 -8.97
N PHE A 73 9.63 -3.44 -8.51
CA PHE A 73 8.44 -3.39 -9.34
C PHE A 73 7.53 -2.28 -8.82
N PHE A 74 7.24 -1.28 -9.65
CA PHE A 74 6.45 -0.12 -9.25
C PHE A 74 4.95 -0.38 -9.40
N VAL A 75 4.20 0.10 -8.41
CA VAL A 75 2.73 0.10 -8.36
C VAL A 75 2.27 1.43 -7.75
N ASN A 76 0.98 1.71 -7.80
CA ASN A 76 0.41 3.00 -7.39
C ASN A 76 -0.09 3.01 -5.95
N SER A 77 -0.23 1.85 -5.31
CA SER A 77 -0.74 1.76 -3.95
C SER A 77 -0.11 0.63 -3.13
N GLY A 78 -0.23 0.75 -1.80
CA GLY A 78 0.17 -0.33 -0.89
C GLY A 78 -0.68 -1.61 -1.04
N SER A 79 -1.94 -1.49 -1.50
CA SER A 79 -2.77 -2.67 -1.75
C SER A 79 -2.26 -3.45 -2.97
N GLU A 80 -1.95 -2.75 -4.07
CA GLU A 80 -1.35 -3.37 -5.26
C GLU A 80 0.02 -3.98 -4.95
N ALA A 81 0.82 -3.33 -4.09
CA ALA A 81 2.12 -3.85 -3.66
C ALA A 81 1.96 -5.18 -2.93
N ASN A 82 1.01 -5.27 -2.01
CA ASN A 82 0.72 -6.50 -1.28
C ASN A 82 0.09 -7.58 -2.16
N ASP A 83 -0.78 -7.22 -3.10
CA ASP A 83 -1.32 -8.17 -4.08
C ASP A 83 -0.23 -8.79 -4.96
N MET A 84 0.70 -7.96 -5.44
CA MET A 84 1.85 -8.42 -6.21
C MET A 84 2.76 -9.30 -5.34
N ALA A 85 3.05 -8.90 -4.10
CA ALA A 85 3.85 -9.69 -3.17
C ALA A 85 3.23 -11.07 -2.89
N MET A 86 1.91 -11.14 -2.68
CA MET A 86 1.18 -12.38 -2.53
C MET A 86 1.29 -13.26 -3.78
N LEU A 87 1.13 -12.67 -4.97
CA LEU A 87 1.26 -13.38 -6.24
C LEU A 87 2.67 -13.95 -6.42
N MET A 88 3.71 -13.14 -6.21
CA MET A 88 5.11 -13.55 -6.32
C MET A 88 5.44 -14.68 -5.32
N ALA A 89 5.01 -14.55 -4.06
CA ALA A 89 5.22 -15.58 -3.05
C ALA A 89 4.59 -16.92 -3.44
N ARG A 90 3.34 -16.90 -3.93
CA ARG A 90 2.63 -18.09 -4.42
C ARG A 90 3.32 -18.72 -5.62
N LEU A 91 3.74 -17.89 -6.59
CA LEU A 91 4.43 -18.37 -7.79
C LEU A 91 5.77 -19.04 -7.44
N TYR A 92 6.50 -18.49 -6.48
CA TYR A 92 7.79 -19.02 -6.04
C TYR A 92 7.64 -20.28 -5.18
N THR A 93 6.80 -20.22 -4.14
CA THR A 93 6.67 -21.29 -3.13
C THR A 93 5.73 -22.42 -3.54
N LYS A 94 4.85 -22.19 -4.54
CA LYS A 94 3.74 -23.07 -4.93
C LYS A 94 2.70 -23.30 -3.83
N SER A 95 2.73 -22.52 -2.75
CA SER A 95 1.73 -22.55 -1.69
C SER A 95 0.73 -21.41 -1.85
N TYR A 96 -0.55 -21.68 -1.62
CA TYR A 96 -1.61 -20.66 -1.62
C TYR A 96 -1.81 -20.01 -0.26
N ASP A 97 -1.37 -20.66 0.82
CA ASP A 97 -1.56 -20.22 2.19
C ASP A 97 -0.67 -19.03 2.51
N ILE A 98 -1.26 -18.02 3.17
CA ILE A 98 -0.58 -16.81 3.63
C ILE A 98 -0.92 -16.61 5.10
N VAL A 99 0.10 -16.33 5.91
CA VAL A 99 -0.05 -16.03 7.34
C VAL A 99 -0.04 -14.52 7.54
N ALA A 100 -1.04 -14.00 8.27
CA ALA A 100 -1.11 -12.59 8.68
C ALA A 100 -1.22 -12.48 10.20
N LEU A 101 -0.73 -11.36 10.75
CA LEU A 101 -0.74 -11.10 12.18
C LEU A 101 -2.05 -10.47 12.64
N ARG A 102 -2.39 -10.65 13.92
CA ARG A 102 -3.50 -9.92 14.54
C ARG A 102 -3.23 -8.41 14.48
N ASN A 103 -4.29 -7.62 14.31
CA ASN A 103 -4.24 -6.16 14.16
C ASN A 103 -3.50 -5.65 12.92
N ALA A 104 -3.12 -6.52 11.97
CA ALA A 104 -2.48 -6.10 10.74
C ALA A 104 -3.42 -5.31 9.81
N TYR A 105 -2.84 -4.41 9.00
CA TYR A 105 -3.52 -3.72 7.91
C TYR A 105 -2.68 -3.90 6.65
N HIS A 106 -3.28 -4.51 5.61
CA HIS A 106 -2.59 -4.80 4.35
C HIS A 106 -3.24 -4.14 3.13
N GLY A 107 -4.27 -3.30 3.35
CA GLY A 107 -4.99 -2.62 2.28
C GLY A 107 -6.42 -3.10 2.11
N MET A 108 -7.06 -2.60 1.05
CA MET A 108 -8.50 -2.75 0.80
C MET A 108 -8.86 -3.50 -0.48
N SER A 109 -7.89 -4.04 -1.23
CA SER A 109 -8.20 -4.93 -2.33
C SER A 109 -8.84 -6.23 -1.82
N PRO A 110 -9.58 -6.98 -2.67
CA PRO A 110 -10.21 -8.23 -2.25
C PRO A 110 -9.23 -9.25 -1.64
N SER A 111 -8.02 -9.32 -2.19
CA SER A 111 -6.96 -10.22 -1.73
C SER A 111 -6.34 -9.74 -0.41
N THR A 112 -6.00 -8.45 -0.30
CA THR A 112 -5.43 -7.88 0.94
C THR A 112 -6.44 -7.83 2.09
N MET A 113 -7.74 -7.73 1.80
CA MET A 113 -8.81 -7.77 2.82
C MET A 113 -8.81 -9.09 3.61
N GLY A 114 -8.41 -10.18 2.95
CA GLY A 114 -8.19 -11.48 3.59
C GLY A 114 -7.11 -11.40 4.68
N LEU A 115 -6.06 -10.61 4.44
CA LEU A 115 -4.90 -10.46 5.33
C LEU A 115 -5.08 -9.36 6.39
N THR A 116 -5.85 -8.32 6.11
CA THR A 116 -6.18 -7.29 7.11
C THR A 116 -6.87 -7.94 8.31
N ALA A 117 -6.42 -7.65 9.53
CA ALA A 117 -6.94 -8.19 10.77
C ALA A 117 -7.29 -7.09 11.80
N HIS A 118 -7.27 -5.83 11.37
CA HIS A 118 -7.74 -4.70 12.16
C HIS A 118 -9.26 -4.58 12.04
N SER A 119 -10.01 -4.82 13.13
CA SER A 119 -11.47 -4.99 13.10
C SER A 119 -12.23 -3.80 12.49
N THR A 120 -11.83 -2.57 12.78
CA THR A 120 -12.46 -1.35 12.23
C THR A 120 -12.25 -1.17 10.73
N TRP A 121 -11.25 -1.86 10.16
CA TRP A 121 -10.88 -1.79 8.74
C TRP A 121 -11.08 -3.13 8.02
N LYS A 122 -11.62 -4.14 8.71
CA LYS A 122 -11.95 -5.46 8.17
C LYS A 122 -13.40 -5.45 7.70
N TYR A 123 -13.58 -5.41 6.39
CA TYR A 123 -14.91 -5.61 5.80
C TYR A 123 -15.13 -7.09 5.55
N ASN A 124 -16.22 -7.62 6.10
CA ASN A 124 -16.56 -9.02 5.94
C ASN A 124 -17.18 -9.24 4.56
N SER A 125 -16.33 -9.47 3.55
CA SER A 125 -16.76 -9.71 2.16
C SER A 125 -17.37 -11.10 1.94
N ARG A 126 -17.25 -12.00 2.92
CA ARG A 126 -17.99 -13.26 2.96
C ARG A 126 -19.05 -13.16 4.06
N GLU A 127 -20.32 -13.34 3.70
CA GLU A 127 -21.30 -13.82 4.67
C GLU A 127 -20.80 -15.18 5.16
N PHE A 128 -20.07 -15.20 6.27
CA PHE A 128 -20.06 -16.38 7.10
C PHE A 128 -21.49 -16.52 7.58
N LYS A 129 -22.29 -17.38 6.93
CA LYS A 129 -23.51 -17.94 7.53
C LYS A 129 -23.15 -18.18 9.00
N LYS A 130 -23.82 -17.47 9.90
CA LYS A 130 -23.56 -17.51 11.35
C LYS A 130 -23.24 -18.95 11.70
N ARG A 131 -22.01 -19.23 12.16
CA ARG A 131 -21.64 -20.58 12.62
C ARG A 131 -22.77 -21.05 13.52
N ALA A 132 -23.33 -22.22 13.23
CA ALA A 132 -24.43 -22.77 14.00
C ALA A 132 -24.10 -22.67 15.50
N PRO A 133 -25.09 -22.31 16.35
CA PRO A 133 -24.85 -22.12 17.77
C PRO A 133 -24.17 -23.36 18.37
N PRO A 134 -23.37 -23.21 19.46
CA PRO A 134 -22.62 -24.30 20.07
C PRO A 134 -23.47 -25.55 20.38
N SER A 135 -24.78 -25.40 20.56
CA SER A 135 -25.74 -26.48 20.76
C SER A 135 -25.87 -27.47 19.59
N GLN A 136 -25.38 -27.13 18.40
CA GLN A 136 -25.43 -28.01 17.22
C GLN A 136 -24.09 -28.71 16.90
N ARG A 137 -23.05 -28.54 17.73
CA ARG A 137 -21.71 -29.14 17.47
C ARG A 137 -21.56 -30.60 17.89
N TRP A 138 -22.47 -31.16 18.69
CA TRP A 138 -22.28 -32.48 19.34
C TRP A 138 -23.20 -33.59 18.80
N ARG A 139 -23.50 -33.59 17.50
CA ARG A 139 -24.20 -34.71 16.85
C ARG A 139 -23.53 -35.08 15.55
N ARG A 140 -22.40 -35.79 15.66
CA ARG A 140 -21.86 -36.73 14.66
C ARG A 140 -20.68 -37.45 15.31
N TRP A 141 -20.95 -38.68 15.73
CA TRP A 141 -19.95 -39.75 15.71
C TRP A 141 -19.66 -40.09 14.24
#